data_AF-X0VZZ8-F1
#
_entry.id   AF-X0VZZ8-F1
#
_cell.length_a   1.000
_cell.length_b   1.000
_cell.length_c   1.000
_cell.angle_alpha   90.00
_cell.angle_beta   90.00
_cell.angle_gamma   90.00
#
_symmetry.space_group_name_H-M   'P 1'
#
loop_
_entity.id
_entity.type
_entity.pdbx_description
1 polymer ?
#
loop_
_entity_poly.entity_id
_entity_poly.type
_entity_poly.pdbx_seq_one_letter_code
_entity_poly.pdbx_strand_id
1 'polypeptide(L)'
;MTKRAHVLEPTTSNKRPNRVIFFDTETLPDPPVDNVTRHHLKVGVAKFCLRNDAGILVVEKELIFKTPGEFWSWVDERCKKKSTTYLVAHNLTFDLAVVNAFTEFPRHGWDLGSFYSKGMVSIFRWKDGERRLFGLDNSNFFAGKLDNWGKLLNYPKLEIDFETCTDEELLIYCDRDVEIMVKLWNVWLEFLDVNRCGSFKPTVSSTAFNTWRHRFMPDRVHISHRR
;
A
#
# COMPACT_ATOMS: atom_id res chain seq x y z
N MET A 1 -10.80 -29.71 -30.87
CA MET A 1 -10.30 -28.34 -31.10
C MET A 1 -9.09 -28.10 -30.20
N THR A 2 -7.89 -28.08 -30.77
CA THR A 2 -6.64 -27.71 -30.08
C THR A 2 -6.65 -26.20 -29.83
N LYS A 3 -6.61 -25.76 -28.56
CA LYS A 3 -6.48 -24.32 -28.24
C LYS A 3 -5.14 -23.82 -28.80
N ARG A 4 -5.17 -22.75 -29.61
CA ARG A 4 -3.97 -22.05 -30.08
C ARG A 4 -3.13 -21.61 -28.87
N ALA A 5 -1.81 -21.80 -28.95
CA ALA A 5 -0.90 -21.31 -27.92
C ALA A 5 -1.00 -19.79 -27.79
N HIS A 6 -1.01 -19.29 -26.56
CA HIS A 6 -0.98 -17.86 -26.28
C HIS A 6 0.47 -17.36 -26.38
N VAL A 7 0.69 -16.25 -27.10
CA VAL A 7 2.01 -15.62 -27.18
C VAL A 7 2.13 -14.61 -26.04
N LEU A 8 3.22 -14.69 -25.30
CA LEU A 8 3.55 -13.73 -24.27
C LEU A 8 4.33 -12.56 -24.90
N GLU A 9 3.80 -11.35 -24.75
CA GLU A 9 4.38 -10.15 -25.36
C GLU A 9 5.42 -9.48 -24.43
N PRO A 10 6.50 -8.90 -24.98
CA PRO A 10 7.39 -8.03 -24.23
C PRO A 10 6.64 -6.77 -23.78
N THR A 11 7.13 -6.13 -22.71
CA THR A 11 6.54 -4.86 -22.24
C THR A 11 7.49 -3.70 -22.47
N THR A 12 6.99 -2.53 -22.85
CA THR A 12 7.80 -1.31 -23.07
C THR A 12 7.43 -0.17 -22.12
N SER A 13 6.31 -0.28 -21.40
CA SER A 13 5.81 0.78 -20.53
C SER A 13 6.55 0.83 -19.18
N ASN A 14 6.74 2.03 -18.65
CA ASN A 14 7.43 2.34 -17.39
C ASN A 14 6.56 3.15 -16.40
N LYS A 15 5.23 2.94 -16.40
CA LYS A 15 4.31 3.69 -15.52
C LYS A 15 4.62 3.49 -14.04
N ARG A 16 4.42 4.53 -13.25
CA ARG A 16 4.64 4.57 -11.79
C ARG A 16 3.36 5.02 -11.06
N PRO A 17 3.20 4.65 -9.78
CA PRO A 17 2.20 5.25 -8.90
C PRO A 17 2.43 6.76 -8.81
N ASN A 18 1.40 7.54 -9.11
CA ASN A 18 1.47 9.00 -9.06
C ASN A 18 0.77 9.60 -7.83
N ARG A 19 -0.13 8.84 -7.22
CA ARG A 19 -1.00 9.23 -6.11
C ARG A 19 -0.97 8.09 -5.10
N VAL A 20 -0.33 8.29 -3.97
CA VAL A 20 -0.18 7.24 -2.95
C VAL A 20 -0.55 7.84 -1.60
N ILE A 21 -1.39 7.14 -0.85
CA ILE A 21 -1.70 7.43 0.54
C ILE A 21 -0.97 6.38 1.35
N PHE A 22 -0.12 6.82 2.27
CA PHE A 22 0.47 6.00 3.31
C PHE A 22 -0.27 6.27 4.60
N PHE A 23 -0.53 5.26 5.40
CA PHE A 23 -1.13 5.45 6.70
C PHE A 23 -0.73 4.35 7.67
N ASP A 24 -0.81 4.68 8.95
CA ASP A 24 -0.57 3.78 10.06
C ASP A 24 -1.58 4.08 11.17
N THR A 25 -1.87 3.10 12.03
CA THR A 25 -2.83 3.24 13.11
C THR A 25 -2.31 2.70 14.43
N GLU A 26 -2.53 3.48 15.48
CA GLU A 26 -2.33 3.06 16.86
C GLU A 26 -3.67 2.72 17.49
N THR A 27 -3.68 1.65 18.29
CA THR A 27 -4.92 1.04 18.78
C THR A 27 -4.97 0.92 20.29
N LEU A 28 -6.19 0.90 20.82
CA LEU A 28 -6.50 0.47 22.17
C LEU A 28 -7.13 -0.93 22.11
N PRO A 29 -6.49 -1.97 22.67
CA PRO A 29 -7.11 -3.28 22.76
C PRO A 29 -8.17 -3.29 23.87
N ASP A 30 -9.34 -3.86 23.57
CA ASP A 30 -10.29 -4.29 24.60
C ASP A 30 -9.70 -5.45 25.42
N PRO A 31 -10.15 -5.64 26.67
CA PRO A 31 -9.88 -6.87 27.40
C PRO A 31 -10.30 -8.09 26.54
N PRO A 32 -9.46 -9.14 26.45
CA PRO A 32 -9.77 -10.29 25.62
C PRO A 32 -11.05 -10.99 26.10
N VAL A 33 -11.99 -11.22 25.17
CA VAL A 33 -13.22 -11.98 25.40
C VAL A 33 -13.18 -13.20 24.48
N ASP A 34 -13.33 -14.40 25.03
CA ASP A 34 -13.31 -15.67 24.28
C ASP A 34 -12.08 -15.85 23.35
N ASN A 35 -10.88 -15.48 23.83
CA ASN A 35 -9.62 -15.47 23.06
C ASN A 35 -9.62 -14.54 21.83
N VAL A 36 -10.54 -13.58 21.78
CA VAL A 36 -10.57 -12.52 20.77
C VAL A 36 -10.24 -11.18 21.43
N THR A 37 -9.19 -10.54 20.92
CA THR A 37 -8.88 -9.15 21.27
C THR A 37 -9.42 -8.24 20.17
N ARG A 38 -10.29 -7.31 20.54
CA ARG A 38 -10.75 -6.26 19.64
C ARG A 38 -9.84 -5.06 19.78
N HIS A 39 -9.52 -4.41 18.67
CA HIS A 39 -8.68 -3.23 18.64
C HIS A 39 -9.52 -2.06 18.12
N HIS A 40 -9.55 -0.97 18.90
CA HIS A 40 -10.18 0.29 18.49
C HIS A 40 -9.13 1.29 18.10
N LEU A 41 -9.42 2.11 17.09
CA LEU A 41 -8.54 3.21 16.70
C LEU A 41 -8.37 4.19 17.87
N LYS A 42 -7.12 4.46 18.26
CA LYS A 42 -6.76 5.53 19.20
C LYS A 42 -6.37 6.79 18.44
N VAL A 43 -5.44 6.64 17.51
CA VAL A 43 -4.96 7.69 16.62
C VAL A 43 -4.43 7.03 15.34
N GLY A 44 -4.55 7.72 14.23
CA GLY A 44 -3.87 7.33 13.01
C GLY A 44 -3.30 8.53 12.30
N VAL A 45 -2.29 8.27 11.48
CA VAL A 45 -1.63 9.27 10.65
C VAL A 45 -1.73 8.82 9.20
N ALA A 46 -2.03 9.75 8.29
CA ALA A 46 -2.00 9.48 6.87
C ALA A 46 -1.26 10.59 6.12
N LYS A 47 -0.40 10.21 5.17
CA LYS A 47 0.32 11.12 4.27
C LYS A 47 -0.09 10.82 2.82
N PHE A 48 -0.64 11.83 2.16
CA PHE A 48 -0.94 11.78 0.73
C PHE A 48 0.24 12.33 -0.06
N CYS A 49 0.85 11.48 -0.86
CA CYS A 49 2.00 11.79 -1.66
C CYS A 49 1.67 11.86 -3.15
N LEU A 50 2.28 12.84 -3.82
CA LEU A 50 2.29 12.98 -5.26
C LEU A 50 3.70 12.75 -5.79
N ARG A 51 3.80 12.09 -6.94
CA ARG A 51 5.08 11.96 -7.63
C ARG A 51 5.38 13.27 -8.37
N ASN A 52 6.53 13.85 -8.09
CA ASN A 52 7.01 15.06 -8.76
C ASN A 52 7.74 14.72 -10.08
N ASP A 53 8.21 15.75 -10.79
CA ASP A 53 8.92 15.62 -12.06
C ASP A 53 10.27 14.91 -11.93
N ALA A 54 10.90 14.96 -10.74
CA ALA A 54 12.10 14.20 -10.41
C ALA A 54 11.82 12.70 -10.16
N GLY A 55 10.55 12.29 -10.20
CA GLY A 55 10.13 10.91 -10.01
C GLY A 55 10.05 10.47 -8.55
N ILE A 56 10.09 11.42 -7.61
CA ILE A 56 10.06 11.21 -6.16
C ILE A 56 8.65 11.48 -5.64
N LEU A 57 8.16 10.65 -4.72
CA LEU A 57 6.95 10.91 -3.94
C LEU A 57 7.24 11.98 -2.89
N VAL A 58 6.51 13.08 -2.98
CA VAL A 58 6.53 14.21 -2.03
C VAL A 58 5.20 14.26 -1.31
N VAL A 59 5.24 14.47 0.00
CA VAL A 59 4.04 14.64 0.82
C VAL A 59 3.36 15.96 0.44
N GLU A 60 2.11 15.87 -0.01
CA GLU A 60 1.29 17.01 -0.44
C GLU A 60 0.29 17.41 0.66
N LYS A 61 -0.26 16.42 1.36
CA LYS A 61 -1.22 16.62 2.45
C LYS A 61 -1.02 15.56 3.51
N GLU A 62 -1.33 15.91 4.75
CA GLU A 62 -1.31 15.01 5.90
C GLU A 62 -2.67 15.02 6.59
N LEU A 63 -2.93 13.97 7.36
CA LEU A 63 -4.09 13.84 8.24
C LEU A 63 -3.65 13.18 9.53
N ILE A 64 -4.07 13.76 10.64
CA ILE A 64 -4.16 13.07 11.91
C ILE A 64 -5.65 12.81 12.12
N PHE A 65 -6.01 11.57 12.41
CA PHE A 65 -7.41 11.17 12.56
C PHE A 65 -7.60 10.33 13.82
N LYS A 66 -8.77 10.44 14.43
CA LYS A 66 -9.16 9.64 15.61
C LYS A 66 -10.40 8.80 15.34
N THR A 67 -11.03 8.97 14.19
CA THR A 67 -12.17 8.17 13.76
C THR A 67 -11.99 7.58 12.36
N PRO A 68 -12.54 6.39 12.11
CA PRO A 68 -12.61 5.81 10.76
C PRO A 68 -13.26 6.74 9.72
N GLY A 69 -14.33 7.45 10.10
CA GLY A 69 -15.07 8.33 9.19
C GLY A 69 -14.25 9.53 8.71
N GLU A 70 -13.45 10.14 9.58
CA GLU A 70 -12.50 11.20 9.22
C GLU A 70 -11.50 10.70 8.17
N PHE A 71 -10.92 9.52 8.42
CA PHE A 71 -9.96 8.91 7.50
C PHE A 71 -10.57 8.65 6.11
N TRP A 72 -11.73 7.98 6.05
CA TRP A 72 -12.32 7.62 4.76
C TRP A 72 -12.88 8.81 3.98
N SER A 73 -13.42 9.82 4.68
CA SER A 73 -13.81 11.08 4.03
C SER A 73 -12.60 11.75 3.38
N TRP A 74 -11.47 11.79 4.09
CA TRP A 74 -10.23 12.33 3.55
C TRP A 74 -9.68 11.49 2.39
N VAL A 75 -9.72 10.15 2.47
CA VAL A 75 -9.29 9.27 1.36
C VAL A 75 -10.17 9.49 0.11
N ASP A 76 -11.49 9.60 0.28
CA ASP A 76 -12.44 9.79 -0.84
C ASP A 76 -12.15 11.08 -1.63
N GLU A 77 -11.95 12.19 -0.93
CA GLU A 77 -11.61 13.50 -1.54
C GLU A 77 -10.34 13.44 -2.41
N ARG A 78 -9.41 12.53 -2.10
CA ARG A 78 -8.12 12.38 -2.81
C ARG A 78 -8.21 11.42 -3.99
N CYS A 79 -9.29 10.66 -4.11
CA CYS A 79 -9.54 9.79 -5.25
C CYS A 79 -10.09 10.58 -6.45
N LYS A 80 -9.35 10.58 -7.56
CA LYS A 80 -9.71 11.31 -8.78
C LYS A 80 -10.18 10.37 -9.89
N LYS A 81 -11.11 10.83 -10.72
CA LYS A 81 -11.57 10.11 -11.92
C LYS A 81 -10.41 9.82 -12.86
N LYS A 82 -10.45 8.65 -13.53
CA LYS A 82 -9.46 8.20 -14.51
C LYS A 82 -8.02 8.09 -13.97
N SER A 83 -7.87 8.12 -12.65
CA SER A 83 -6.60 7.93 -11.95
C SER A 83 -6.76 6.85 -10.89
N THR A 84 -5.66 6.18 -10.57
CA THR A 84 -5.62 5.21 -9.46
C THR A 84 -4.90 5.86 -8.31
N THR A 85 -5.57 5.95 -7.17
CA THR A 85 -4.94 6.26 -5.88
C THR A 85 -4.54 4.94 -5.24
N TYR A 86 -3.30 4.83 -4.81
CA TYR A 86 -2.82 3.69 -4.04
C TYR A 86 -2.96 3.98 -2.55
N LEU A 87 -3.35 2.98 -1.76
CA LEU A 87 -3.43 3.06 -0.30
C LEU A 87 -2.51 2.00 0.29
N VAL A 88 -1.60 2.41 1.16
CA VAL A 88 -0.50 1.57 1.65
C VAL A 88 -0.40 1.68 3.17
N ALA A 89 -0.33 0.53 3.83
CA ALA A 89 0.01 0.38 5.23
C ALA A 89 0.87 -0.87 5.41
N HIS A 90 1.60 -0.97 6.51
CA HIS A 90 2.45 -2.12 6.82
C HIS A 90 1.67 -3.13 7.65
N ASN A 91 1.34 -4.29 7.08
CA ASN A 91 0.28 -5.19 7.55
C ASN A 91 -1.15 -4.64 7.33
N LEU A 92 -1.37 -4.17 6.11
CA LEU A 92 -2.57 -3.47 5.66
C LEU A 92 -3.92 -4.06 6.14
N THR A 93 -4.07 -5.38 6.18
CA THR A 93 -5.35 -5.99 6.59
C THR A 93 -5.74 -5.64 8.02
N PHE A 94 -4.75 -5.53 8.92
CA PHE A 94 -4.97 -5.11 10.31
C PHE A 94 -5.48 -3.67 10.36
N ASP A 95 -4.77 -2.73 9.73
CA ASP A 95 -5.17 -1.32 9.71
C ASP A 95 -6.55 -1.12 9.08
N LEU A 96 -6.87 -1.84 8.00
CA LEU A 96 -8.21 -1.79 7.40
C LEU A 96 -9.32 -2.22 8.36
N ALA A 97 -9.04 -3.19 9.23
CA ALA A 97 -10.01 -3.61 10.24
C ALA A 97 -10.17 -2.51 11.30
N VAL A 98 -9.07 -1.91 11.76
CA VAL A 98 -9.07 -0.79 12.72
C VAL A 98 -9.84 0.42 12.18
N VAL A 99 -9.64 0.76 10.91
CA VAL A 99 -10.38 1.85 10.25
C VAL A 99 -11.71 1.40 9.65
N ASN A 100 -12.25 0.23 10.01
CA ASN A 100 -13.58 -0.23 9.57
C ASN A 100 -13.81 -0.14 8.05
N ALA A 101 -12.78 -0.45 7.25
CA ALA A 101 -12.78 -0.24 5.79
C ALA A 101 -13.98 -0.87 5.07
N PHE A 102 -14.37 -2.06 5.51
CA PHE A 102 -15.41 -2.88 4.88
C PHE A 102 -16.83 -2.41 5.21
N THR A 103 -17.00 -1.52 6.19
CA THR A 103 -18.29 -0.91 6.53
C THR A 103 -18.35 0.57 6.17
N GLU A 104 -17.27 1.31 6.38
CA GLU A 104 -17.24 2.75 6.08
C GLU A 104 -17.22 3.01 4.58
N PHE A 105 -16.31 2.39 3.83
CA PHE A 105 -16.11 2.75 2.43
C PHE A 105 -17.33 2.46 1.52
N PRO A 106 -18.11 1.37 1.71
CA PRO A 106 -19.39 1.20 1.03
C PRO A 106 -20.41 2.32 1.32
N ARG A 107 -20.41 2.90 2.53
CA ARG A 107 -21.29 4.04 2.86
C ARG A 107 -20.94 5.29 2.06
N HIS A 108 -19.69 5.41 1.63
CA HIS A 108 -19.22 6.46 0.71
C HIS A 108 -19.47 6.13 -0.77
N GLY A 109 -20.22 5.07 -1.09
CA GLY A 109 -20.58 4.70 -2.47
C GLY A 109 -19.53 3.89 -3.21
N TRP A 110 -18.51 3.36 -2.52
CA TRP A 110 -17.48 2.54 -3.13
C TRP A 110 -17.85 1.06 -3.16
N ASP A 111 -17.62 0.42 -4.30
CA ASP A 111 -17.77 -1.01 -4.48
C ASP A 111 -16.43 -1.74 -4.31
N LEU A 112 -16.40 -2.76 -3.47
CA LEU A 112 -15.27 -3.68 -3.40
C LEU A 112 -15.27 -4.60 -4.62
N GLY A 113 -14.36 -4.36 -5.56
CA GLY A 113 -14.23 -5.16 -6.78
C GLY A 113 -13.44 -6.46 -6.58
N SER A 114 -12.39 -6.45 -5.75
CA SER A 114 -11.62 -7.65 -5.43
C SER A 114 -10.86 -7.50 -4.13
N PHE A 115 -10.74 -8.58 -3.38
CA PHE A 115 -9.91 -8.69 -2.17
C PHE A 115 -9.07 -9.98 -2.24
N TYR A 116 -7.78 -9.87 -1.96
CA TYR A 116 -6.86 -10.98 -1.84
C TYR A 116 -5.96 -10.74 -0.63
N SER A 117 -5.87 -11.73 0.26
CA SER A 117 -4.93 -11.70 1.38
C SER A 117 -4.35 -13.10 1.58
N LYS A 118 -3.02 -13.20 1.53
CA LYS A 118 -2.28 -14.43 1.85
C LYS A 118 -0.84 -14.10 2.23
N GLY A 119 -0.43 -14.52 3.43
CA GLY A 119 0.91 -14.21 3.95
C GLY A 119 1.13 -12.70 4.02
N MET A 120 2.25 -12.20 3.50
CA MET A 120 2.59 -10.77 3.48
C MET A 120 1.95 -9.99 2.32
N VAL A 121 1.04 -10.62 1.57
CA VAL A 121 0.43 -10.02 0.38
C VAL A 121 -1.05 -9.79 0.64
N SER A 122 -1.40 -8.54 0.92
CA SER A 122 -2.77 -8.06 0.97
C SER A 122 -2.99 -7.05 -0.16
N ILE A 123 -4.05 -7.26 -0.94
CA ILE A 123 -4.37 -6.47 -2.12
C ILE A 123 -5.88 -6.30 -2.18
N PHE A 124 -6.35 -5.07 -2.28
CA PHE A 124 -7.77 -4.79 -2.47
C PHE A 124 -8.01 -3.73 -3.52
N ARG A 125 -9.13 -3.83 -4.23
CA ARG A 125 -9.50 -2.87 -5.27
C ARG A 125 -10.92 -2.40 -5.01
N TRP A 126 -11.05 -1.11 -4.75
CA TRP A 126 -12.34 -0.44 -4.70
C TRP A 126 -12.51 0.44 -5.94
N LYS A 127 -13.76 0.60 -6.34
CA LYS A 127 -14.16 1.50 -7.43
C LYS A 127 -15.37 2.32 -7.00
N ASP A 128 -15.44 3.54 -7.50
CA ASP A 128 -16.67 4.33 -7.55
C ASP A 128 -16.69 5.01 -8.93
N GLY A 129 -17.54 4.51 -9.83
CA GLY A 129 -17.54 4.92 -11.23
C GLY A 129 -16.15 4.83 -11.89
N GLU A 130 -15.59 5.99 -12.24
CA GLU A 130 -14.24 6.12 -12.83
C GLU A 130 -13.11 6.34 -11.80
N ARG A 131 -13.44 6.45 -10.51
CA ARG A 131 -12.47 6.55 -9.40
C ARG A 131 -12.03 5.15 -8.99
N ARG A 132 -10.74 5.00 -8.68
CA ARG A 132 -10.13 3.72 -8.30
C ARG A 132 -9.22 3.89 -7.10
N LEU A 133 -9.42 3.08 -6.07
CA LEU A 133 -8.55 2.96 -4.91
C LEU A 133 -7.94 1.56 -4.89
N PHE A 134 -6.61 1.51 -4.84
CA PHE A 134 -5.87 0.26 -4.88
C PHE A 134 -5.04 0.09 -3.61
N GLY A 135 -5.51 -0.76 -2.69
CA GLY A 135 -4.80 -1.10 -1.47
C GLY A 135 -3.68 -2.08 -1.70
N LEU A 136 -2.49 -1.81 -1.14
CA LEU A 136 -1.32 -2.66 -1.21
C LEU A 136 -0.62 -2.78 0.14
N ASP A 137 -0.35 -4.01 0.55
CA ASP A 137 0.44 -4.28 1.75
C ASP A 137 1.90 -3.86 1.54
N ASN A 138 2.43 -3.02 2.41
CA ASN A 138 3.82 -2.60 2.36
C ASN A 138 4.75 -3.81 2.55
N SER A 139 4.35 -4.79 3.37
CA SER A 139 5.13 -5.99 3.66
C SER A 139 5.32 -6.91 2.45
N ASN A 140 4.51 -6.77 1.40
CA ASN A 140 4.72 -7.49 0.14
C ASN A 140 5.98 -6.99 -0.60
N PHE A 141 6.35 -5.73 -0.45
CA PHE A 141 7.56 -5.14 -1.04
C PHE A 141 8.73 -5.17 -0.07
N PHE A 142 8.45 -4.96 1.21
CA PHE A 142 9.45 -4.83 2.27
C PHE A 142 9.15 -5.83 3.39
N ALA A 143 9.57 -7.07 3.20
CA ALA A 143 9.36 -8.15 4.16
C ALA A 143 10.04 -7.87 5.51
N GLY A 144 9.45 -8.36 6.60
CA GLY A 144 9.95 -8.16 7.96
C GLY A 144 9.36 -6.92 8.63
N LYS A 145 9.89 -6.59 9.82
CA LYS A 145 9.40 -5.47 10.65
C LYS A 145 9.83 -4.12 10.06
N LEU A 146 8.94 -3.12 10.11
CA LEU A 146 9.23 -1.74 9.68
C LEU A 146 10.45 -1.13 10.38
N ASP A 147 10.68 -1.45 11.66
CA ASP A 147 11.85 -1.02 12.44
C ASP A 147 13.19 -1.36 11.75
N ASN A 148 13.32 -2.58 11.22
CA ASN A 148 14.55 -3.01 10.52
C ASN A 148 14.79 -2.17 9.25
N TRP A 149 13.72 -1.81 8.55
CA TRP A 149 13.78 -0.95 7.37
C TRP A 149 14.12 0.49 7.73
N GLY A 150 13.57 1.02 8.83
CA GLY A 150 13.96 2.33 9.36
C GLY A 150 15.46 2.41 9.65
N LYS A 151 16.01 1.38 10.32
CA LYS A 151 17.46 1.29 10.58
C LYS A 151 18.28 1.28 9.28
N LEU A 152 17.86 0.51 8.28
CA LEU A 152 18.54 0.45 6.98
C LEU A 152 18.52 1.80 6.24
N LEU A 153 17.45 2.57 6.39
CA LEU A 153 17.32 3.91 5.82
C LEU A 153 18.08 4.99 6.62
N ASN A 154 18.79 4.62 7.69
CA ASN A 154 19.33 5.56 8.68
C ASN A 154 18.25 6.53 9.20
N TYR A 155 17.02 6.03 9.31
CA TYR A 155 15.83 6.74 9.78
C TYR A 155 15.03 5.82 10.70
N PRO A 156 15.60 5.44 11.86
CA PRO A 156 15.04 4.42 12.72
C PRO A 156 13.66 4.80 13.24
N LYS A 157 12.86 3.77 13.55
CA LYS A 157 11.62 3.92 14.29
C LYS A 157 11.93 4.49 15.68
N LEU A 158 11.01 5.26 16.24
CA LEU A 158 11.16 5.79 17.60
C LEU A 158 10.90 4.67 18.62
N GLU A 159 11.58 4.72 19.75
CA GLU A 159 11.22 3.88 20.91
C GLU A 159 10.06 4.55 21.65
N ILE A 160 9.08 3.75 22.08
CA ILE A 160 7.92 4.24 22.82
C ILE A 160 7.55 3.23 23.91
N ASP A 161 7.19 3.75 25.07
CA ASP A 161 6.54 2.98 26.13
C ASP A 161 5.02 3.22 26.04
N PHE A 162 4.30 2.24 25.52
CA PHE A 162 2.84 2.34 25.33
C PHE A 162 2.04 2.45 26.63
N GLU A 163 2.64 2.11 27.78
CA GLU A 163 1.96 2.20 29.08
C GLU A 163 1.98 3.62 29.64
N THR A 164 3.02 4.40 29.31
CA THR A 164 3.28 5.72 29.92
C THR A 164 3.33 6.87 28.92
N CYS A 165 3.37 6.60 27.61
CA CYS A 165 3.47 7.64 26.59
C CYS A 165 2.26 8.57 26.61
N THR A 166 2.53 9.84 26.37
CA THR A 166 1.53 10.85 26.07
C THR A 166 0.91 10.63 24.69
N ASP A 167 -0.26 11.21 24.46
CA ASP A 167 -0.90 11.18 23.13
C ASP A 167 -0.03 11.88 22.05
N GLU A 168 0.77 12.88 22.44
CA GLU A 168 1.69 13.58 21.53
C GLU A 168 2.86 12.68 21.13
N GLU A 169 3.48 11.97 22.07
CA GLU A 169 4.55 11.01 21.78
C GLU A 169 4.05 9.87 20.90
N LEU A 170 2.86 9.33 21.17
CA LEU A 170 2.23 8.29 20.36
C LEU A 170 1.95 8.77 18.94
N LEU A 171 1.50 10.01 18.78
CA LEU A 171 1.29 10.62 17.48
C LEU A 171 2.60 10.75 16.70
N ILE A 172 3.67 11.25 17.34
CA ILE A 172 4.99 11.40 16.71
C ILE A 172 5.56 10.03 16.30
N TYR A 173 5.35 9.00 17.13
CA TYR A 173 5.71 7.63 16.82
C TYR A 173 4.96 7.08 15.60
N CYS A 174 3.63 7.25 15.54
CA CYS A 174 2.82 6.82 14.40
C CYS A 174 3.20 7.57 13.12
N ASP A 175 3.45 8.89 13.21
CA ASP A 175 3.92 9.70 12.08
C ASP A 175 5.26 9.18 11.53
N ARG A 176 6.21 8.85 12.42
CA ARG A 176 7.51 8.27 12.03
C ARG A 176 7.35 7.01 11.18
N ASP A 177 6.42 6.14 11.54
CA ASP A 177 6.17 4.89 10.79
C ASP A 177 5.68 5.16 9.38
N VAL A 178 4.76 6.12 9.23
CA VAL A 178 4.28 6.56 7.90
C VAL A 178 5.43 7.16 7.08
N GLU A 179 6.30 7.97 7.69
CA GLU A 179 7.45 8.56 6.99
C GLU A 179 8.48 7.52 6.52
N ILE A 180 8.72 6.48 7.33
CA ILE A 180 9.57 5.34 6.92
C ILE A 180 8.98 4.69 5.66
N MET A 181 7.66 4.46 5.62
CA MET A 181 7.01 3.89 4.43
C MET A 181 7.16 4.77 3.18
N VAL A 182 6.98 6.09 3.31
CA VAL A 182 7.19 7.04 2.19
C VAL A 182 8.62 6.93 1.66
N LYS A 183 9.62 6.93 2.56
CA LYS A 183 11.04 6.81 2.20
C LYS A 183 11.35 5.47 1.50
N LEU A 184 10.83 4.36 2.02
CA LEU A 184 10.98 3.04 1.40
C LEU A 184 10.42 3.01 -0.02
N TRP A 185 9.25 3.59 -0.23
CA TRP A 185 8.64 3.65 -1.55
C TRP A 185 9.45 4.50 -2.53
N ASN A 186 10.05 5.61 -2.08
CA ASN A 186 10.97 6.37 -2.93
C ASN A 186 12.17 5.53 -3.38
N VAL A 187 12.81 4.80 -2.46
CA VAL A 187 13.91 3.87 -2.79
C VAL A 187 13.45 2.79 -3.77
N TRP A 188 12.26 2.23 -3.58
CA TRP A 188 11.72 1.21 -4.46
C TRP A 188 11.41 1.72 -5.86
N LEU A 189 10.75 2.88 -5.97
CA LEU A 189 10.41 3.46 -7.28
C LEU A 189 11.68 3.86 -8.05
N GLU A 190 12.68 4.41 -7.36
CA GLU A 190 14.00 4.67 -7.93
C GLU A 190 14.67 3.37 -8.40
N PHE A 191 14.67 2.32 -7.58
CA PHE A 191 15.20 1.02 -7.95
C PHE A 191 14.56 0.50 -9.26
N LEU A 192 13.24 0.64 -9.42
CA LEU A 192 12.54 0.22 -10.64
C LEU A 192 12.98 1.02 -11.87
N ASP A 193 13.28 2.31 -11.71
CA ASP A 193 13.73 3.19 -12.78
C ASP A 193 15.19 2.89 -13.17
N VAL A 194 16.10 2.90 -12.20
CA VAL A 194 17.53 2.62 -12.39
C VAL A 194 17.74 1.23 -13.01
N ASN A 195 16.97 0.24 -12.56
CA ASN A 195 17.10 -1.14 -13.05
C ASN A 195 16.17 -1.46 -14.23
N ARG A 196 15.48 -0.46 -14.81
CA ARG A 196 14.59 -0.62 -15.97
C ARG A 196 13.60 -1.78 -15.79
N CYS A 197 12.91 -1.85 -14.65
CA CYS A 197 12.01 -2.95 -14.30
C CYS A 197 10.65 -2.90 -15.03
N GLY A 198 10.49 -2.04 -16.04
CA GLY A 198 9.20 -1.75 -16.69
C GLY A 198 8.23 -1.06 -15.74
N SER A 199 6.92 -1.18 -15.96
CA SER A 199 5.87 -0.54 -15.14
C SER A 199 5.74 -1.16 -13.75
N PHE A 200 5.40 -0.33 -12.76
CA PHE A 200 5.11 -0.79 -11.40
C PHE A 200 4.03 -1.88 -11.40
N LYS A 201 4.22 -2.87 -10.52
CA LYS A 201 3.26 -3.95 -10.32
C LYS A 201 2.86 -4.09 -8.85
N PRO A 202 1.62 -4.53 -8.56
CA PRO A 202 1.11 -4.68 -7.20
C PRO A 202 1.85 -5.68 -6.31
N THR A 203 2.65 -6.59 -6.87
CA THR A 203 3.42 -7.58 -6.10
C THR A 203 4.86 -7.65 -6.54
N VAL A 204 5.77 -8.06 -5.64
CA VAL A 204 7.17 -8.34 -6.00
C VAL A 204 7.25 -9.43 -7.06
N SER A 205 6.46 -10.50 -6.96
CA SER A 205 6.42 -11.55 -7.98
C SER A 205 5.97 -11.03 -9.35
N SER A 206 4.93 -10.18 -9.38
CA SER A 206 4.48 -9.55 -10.62
C SER A 206 5.52 -8.58 -11.18
N THR A 207 6.25 -7.89 -10.29
CA THR A 207 7.36 -7.00 -10.67
C THR A 207 8.47 -7.80 -11.31
N ALA A 208 8.92 -8.90 -10.69
CA ALA A 208 9.95 -9.76 -11.24
C ALA A 208 9.59 -10.30 -12.64
N PHE A 209 8.36 -10.79 -12.81
CA PHE A 209 7.88 -11.24 -14.12
C PHE A 209 7.80 -10.10 -15.14
N ASN A 210 7.39 -8.91 -14.72
CA ASN A 210 7.37 -7.73 -15.58
C ASN A 210 8.78 -7.29 -16.00
N THR A 211 9.73 -7.27 -15.07
CA THR A 211 11.14 -6.99 -15.34
C THR A 211 11.70 -7.96 -16.37
N TRP A 212 11.43 -9.26 -16.21
CA TRP A 212 11.83 -10.26 -17.19
C TRP A 212 11.25 -9.99 -18.57
N ARG A 213 9.94 -9.71 -18.68
CA ARG A 213 9.29 -9.33 -19.95
C ARG A 213 9.79 -8.02 -20.54
N HIS A 214 10.30 -7.11 -19.72
CA HIS A 214 10.77 -5.79 -20.15
C HIS A 214 12.23 -5.80 -20.62
N ARG A 215 13.09 -6.61 -19.96
CA ARG A 215 14.54 -6.58 -20.16
C ARG A 215 15.12 -7.84 -20.80
N PHE A 216 14.51 -8.98 -20.54
CA PHE A 216 15.14 -10.29 -20.72
C PHE A 216 14.30 -11.23 -21.58
N MET A 217 13.35 -10.70 -22.35
CA MET A 217 12.56 -11.46 -23.33
C MET A 217 13.01 -11.10 -24.76
N PRO A 218 14.08 -11.72 -25.28
CA PRO A 218 14.54 -11.50 -26.65
C PRO A 218 13.62 -12.18 -27.68
N ASP A 219 13.07 -13.35 -27.34
CA ASP A 219 12.31 -14.21 -28.23
C ASP A 219 10.84 -14.33 -27.82
N ARG A 220 9.98 -14.71 -28.76
CA ARG A 220 8.56 -14.96 -28.52
C ARG A 220 8.37 -16.23 -27.67
N VAL A 221 7.73 -16.08 -26.52
CA VAL A 221 7.39 -17.21 -25.65
C VAL A 221 5.96 -17.65 -25.90
N HIS A 222 5.79 -18.92 -26.29
CA HIS A 222 4.48 -19.55 -26.52
C HIS A 222 4.04 -20.35 -25.28
N ILE A 223 2.89 -20.00 -24.72
CA ILE A 223 2.28 -20.71 -23.60
C ILE A 223 1.23 -21.67 -24.16
N SER A 224 1.45 -22.97 -23.97
CA SER A 224 0.48 -24.01 -24.32
C SER A 224 -0.05 -24.68 -23.05
N HIS A 225 -1.34 -24.96 -23.01
CA HIS A 225 -1.94 -25.73 -21.93
C HIS A 225 -1.93 -27.21 -22.34
N ARG A 226 -1.15 -28.04 -21.65
CA ARG A 226 -1.38 -29.49 -21.66
C ARG A 226 -2.58 -29.77 -20.77
N ARG A 227 -3.56 -30.51 -21.29
CA ARG A 227 -4.63 -31.09 -20.49
C ARG A 227 -4.09 -32.28 -19.72
#